data_AF-A0A519YBM4-F1
#
_entry.id   AF-A0A519YBM4-F1
#
_cell.length_a   1.000
_cell.length_b   1.000
_cell.length_c   1.000
_cell.angle_alpha   90.00
_cell.angle_beta   90.00
_cell.angle_gamma   90.00
#
_symmetry.space_group_name_H-M   'P 1'
#
loop_
_entity.id
_entity.type
_entity.pdbx_description
1 polymer ?
#
loop_
_entity_poly.entity_id
_entity_poly.type
_entity_poly.pdbx_seq_one_letter_code
_entity_poly.pdbx_strand_id
1 'polypeptide(L)'
;MKTRNMREMKKILLLGAMVLSVSTLKAQVSYFGNEATNIEKLKILKNTTTLFTLTYSDYSELAKFDEAIKKTWTITPYKIIRPEELAVYDKLERYSFFYFDAYAETRDTITNANVVYTLKLISPSDKPKQRDESIFAMVTLFPDIYTEQTVKEIGDKSGARRSIKKELLNSLYNNAQFINWSPGLLAGYLKQINDGLLAQESRELDYQFYNKVRLPKLATETLYVPEYVREVFSLQRIKLPTSNTAQEQYNYKLKFLPFKELDSLILSKTEGIKYLVYTRRSKDKIISIYDSKDDKIIYQKFYFQTPEFEMDDLNDIKKVVKSIK
;
A
#
# COMPACT_ATOMS: atom_id res chain seq x y z
N MET A 1 6.64 61.62 29.31
CA MET A 1 7.84 60.78 29.15
C MET A 1 7.46 59.53 28.35
N LYS A 2 8.05 59.37 27.15
CA LYS A 2 8.09 58.20 26.23
C LYS A 2 6.80 57.44 25.87
N THR A 3 6.28 57.78 24.68
CA THR A 3 5.88 56.92 23.54
C THR A 3 6.07 55.38 23.65
N ARG A 4 5.11 54.58 23.14
CA ARG A 4 5.14 53.97 21.78
C ARG A 4 4.28 52.69 21.61
N ASN A 5 3.33 52.77 20.67
CA ASN A 5 2.75 51.75 19.75
C ASN A 5 2.05 50.49 20.32
N MET A 6 0.78 50.19 20.03
CA MET A 6 0.07 50.04 18.74
C MET A 6 0.69 48.98 17.81
N ARG A 7 0.18 47.74 17.85
CA ARG A 7 -0.15 46.86 16.71
C ARG A 7 -0.38 45.41 17.21
N GLU A 8 -1.60 44.92 17.01
CA GLU A 8 -1.90 43.84 16.05
C GLU A 8 -1.29 42.49 16.43
N MET A 9 -2.12 41.56 16.92
CA MET A 9 -2.50 40.39 16.13
C MET A 9 -3.28 39.39 16.99
N LYS A 10 -4.49 39.14 16.53
CA LYS A 10 -5.27 37.91 16.68
C LYS A 10 -4.43 36.72 17.18
N LYS A 11 -4.54 36.39 18.47
CA LYS A 11 -4.20 35.04 18.93
C LYS A 11 -5.33 34.12 18.52
N ILE A 12 -5.37 33.81 17.23
CA ILE A 12 -6.04 32.60 16.74
C ILE A 12 -5.30 31.46 17.44
N LEU A 13 -5.98 30.84 18.38
CA LEU A 13 -5.58 29.56 18.95
C LEU A 13 -5.69 28.56 17.80
N LEU A 14 -4.62 28.42 17.01
CA LEU A 14 -4.43 27.30 16.11
C LEU A 14 -4.20 26.08 17.00
N LEU A 15 -5.30 25.53 17.50
CA LEU A 15 -5.43 24.14 17.89
C LEU A 15 -5.16 23.33 16.62
N GLY A 16 -3.88 23.18 16.29
CA GLY A 16 -3.38 22.21 15.33
C GLY A 16 -3.53 20.83 15.93
N ALA A 17 -4.77 20.41 16.18
CA ALA A 17 -5.09 19.01 16.12
C ALA A 17 -4.89 18.63 14.65
N MET A 18 -3.72 18.09 14.32
CA MET A 18 -3.65 17.12 13.23
C MET A 18 -4.51 15.95 13.66
N VAL A 19 -5.82 16.11 13.48
CA VAL A 19 -6.67 15.01 13.06
C VAL A 19 -5.95 14.55 11.79
N LEU A 20 -5.24 13.42 11.87
CA LEU A 20 -5.12 12.56 10.70
C LEU A 20 -6.58 12.30 10.33
N SER A 21 -7.13 13.15 9.45
CA SER A 21 -8.38 12.85 8.77
C SER A 21 -8.16 11.45 8.27
N VAL A 22 -8.92 10.49 8.79
CA VAL A 22 -8.71 9.08 8.49
C VAL A 22 -9.01 8.93 7.01
N SER A 23 -8.00 9.11 6.18
CA SER A 23 -8.11 9.15 4.74
C SER A 23 -8.11 7.70 4.31
N THR A 24 -9.23 7.26 3.75
CA THR A 24 -9.40 5.89 3.29
C THR A 24 -8.34 5.58 2.24
N LEU A 25 -7.60 4.49 2.44
CA LEU A 25 -6.59 4.01 1.50
C LEU A 25 -7.27 3.46 0.25
N LYS A 26 -7.43 4.28 -0.78
CA LYS A 26 -8.00 3.86 -2.08
C LYS A 26 -6.91 3.46 -3.08
N ALA A 27 -5.64 3.76 -2.79
CA ALA A 27 -4.50 3.43 -3.63
C ALA A 27 -3.77 2.16 -3.16
N GLN A 28 -3.25 1.37 -4.12
CA GLN A 28 -2.44 0.19 -3.83
C GLN A 28 -1.10 0.59 -3.18
N VAL A 29 -0.51 1.65 -3.72
CA VAL A 29 0.74 2.24 -3.24
C VAL A 29 0.56 3.75 -3.23
N SER A 30 0.91 4.37 -2.10
CA SER A 30 0.93 5.83 -1.91
C SER A 30 2.31 6.25 -1.43
N TYR A 31 2.73 7.47 -1.78
CA TYR A 31 4.01 8.03 -1.35
C TYR A 31 3.93 9.55 -1.28
N PHE A 32 4.73 10.17 -0.41
CA PHE A 32 4.52 11.55 0.02
C PHE A 32 5.82 12.37 -0.06
N GLY A 33 6.37 12.48 -1.28
CA GLY A 33 7.65 13.14 -1.53
C GLY A 33 7.58 14.67 -1.61
N ASN A 34 6.41 15.23 -1.96
CA ASN A 34 6.23 16.68 -2.14
C ASN A 34 5.34 17.33 -1.07
N GLU A 35 4.94 16.60 -0.03
CA GLU A 35 4.14 17.18 1.03
C GLU A 35 4.97 18.24 1.78
N ALA A 36 4.38 19.40 2.06
CA ALA A 36 5.07 20.49 2.75
C ALA A 36 5.68 20.03 4.10
N THR A 37 5.05 19.06 4.75
CA THR A 37 5.50 18.43 6.00
C THR A 37 6.67 17.46 5.82
N ASN A 38 6.95 17.02 4.58
CA ASN A 38 7.91 15.97 4.26
C ASN A 38 9.10 16.44 3.41
N ILE A 39 9.06 17.58 2.72
CA ILE A 39 10.17 18.03 1.83
C ILE A 39 11.52 18.06 2.56
N GLU A 40 11.61 18.71 3.72
CA GLU A 40 12.86 18.73 4.50
C GLU A 40 13.19 17.37 5.11
N LYS A 41 12.15 16.61 5.52
CA LYS A 41 12.33 15.28 6.08
C LYS A 41 12.79 14.26 5.04
N LEU A 42 12.48 14.47 3.76
CA LEU A 42 12.95 13.62 2.67
C LEU A 42 14.46 13.73 2.50
N LYS A 43 15.04 14.91 2.74
CA LYS A 43 16.50 15.08 2.79
C LYS A 43 17.11 14.29 3.94
N ILE A 44 16.45 14.24 5.10
CA ILE A 44 16.87 13.42 6.24
C ILE A 44 16.78 11.94 5.88
N LEU A 45 15.64 11.49 5.32
CA LEU A 45 15.43 10.12 4.85
C LEU A 45 16.56 9.68 3.91
N LYS A 46 16.96 10.49 2.93
CA LYS A 46 18.05 10.16 1.99
C LYS A 46 19.41 9.92 2.66
N ASN A 47 19.59 10.32 3.92
CA ASN A 47 20.80 10.12 4.71
C ASN A 47 20.67 9.01 5.77
N THR A 48 19.57 8.25 5.78
CA THR A 48 19.40 7.10 6.69
C THR A 48 19.82 5.79 6.04
N THR A 49 19.87 4.72 6.84
CA THR A 49 19.76 3.33 6.33
C THR A 49 18.32 2.87 6.47
N THR A 50 17.71 2.36 5.40
CA THR A 50 16.35 1.80 5.45
C THR A 50 16.38 0.37 5.94
N LEU A 51 15.63 0.08 6.99
CA LEU A 51 15.47 -1.23 7.58
C LEU A 51 14.15 -1.84 7.08
N PHE A 52 14.23 -3.00 6.46
CA PHE A 52 13.08 -3.76 6.00
C PHE A 52 12.81 -4.89 7.00
N THR A 53 11.57 -5.03 7.43
CA THR A 53 11.11 -6.22 8.14
C THR A 53 10.19 -7.05 7.26
N LEU A 54 10.27 -8.36 7.42
CA LEU A 54 9.38 -9.34 6.79
C LEU A 54 8.54 -10.07 7.87
N THR A 55 7.47 -10.75 7.49
CA THR A 55 6.79 -11.69 8.39
C THR A 55 7.73 -12.84 8.75
N TYR A 56 7.51 -13.55 9.86
CA TYR A 56 8.43 -14.65 10.23
C TYR A 56 8.46 -15.76 9.18
N SER A 57 7.35 -16.04 8.49
CA SER A 57 7.29 -17.00 7.38
C SER A 57 8.13 -16.57 6.17
N ASP A 58 8.17 -15.28 5.87
CA ASP A 58 8.86 -14.73 4.69
C ASP A 58 10.40 -14.87 4.76
N TYR A 59 10.98 -15.00 5.96
CA TYR A 59 12.43 -15.25 6.08
C TYR A 59 12.87 -16.59 5.50
N SER A 60 11.94 -17.53 5.27
CA SER A 60 12.23 -18.76 4.51
C SER A 60 12.58 -18.48 3.04
N GLU A 61 12.14 -17.34 2.50
CA GLU A 61 12.44 -16.86 1.14
C GLU A 61 13.30 -15.58 1.16
N LEU A 62 14.08 -15.36 2.23
CA LEU A 62 14.87 -14.14 2.46
C LEU A 62 15.70 -13.72 1.24
N ALA A 63 16.35 -14.66 0.56
CA ALA A 63 17.20 -14.37 -0.60
C ALA A 63 16.40 -13.72 -1.75
N LYS A 64 15.16 -14.14 -1.99
CA LYS A 64 14.31 -13.57 -3.04
C LYS A 64 13.85 -12.15 -2.67
N PHE A 65 13.47 -11.95 -1.40
CA PHE A 65 13.12 -10.62 -0.90
C PHE A 65 14.32 -9.66 -0.97
N ASP A 66 15.51 -10.12 -0.58
CA ASP A 66 16.74 -9.34 -0.69
C ASP A 66 17.03 -8.94 -2.13
N GLU A 67 16.96 -9.88 -3.08
CA GLU A 67 17.15 -9.58 -4.50
C GLU A 67 16.13 -8.56 -5.03
N ALA A 68 14.85 -8.72 -4.68
CA ALA A 68 13.79 -7.80 -5.07
C ALA A 68 14.01 -6.38 -4.53
N ILE A 69 14.39 -6.25 -3.24
CA ILE A 69 14.70 -4.96 -2.61
C ILE A 69 15.95 -4.36 -3.25
N LYS A 70 17.05 -5.13 -3.37
CA LYS A 70 18.33 -4.68 -3.93
C LYS A 70 18.19 -4.09 -5.33
N LYS A 71 17.35 -4.70 -6.17
CA LYS A 71 17.13 -4.30 -7.55
C LYS A 71 16.32 -3.00 -7.68
N THR A 72 15.52 -2.65 -6.68
CA THR A 72 14.51 -1.58 -6.78
C THR A 72 14.79 -0.40 -5.85
N TRP A 73 15.30 -0.65 -4.64
CA TRP A 73 15.54 0.36 -3.62
C TRP A 73 16.93 0.97 -3.78
N THR A 74 16.97 2.24 -4.18
CA THR A 74 18.22 2.96 -4.50
C THR A 74 18.35 4.30 -3.76
N ILE A 75 17.28 4.76 -3.10
CA ILE A 75 17.26 6.04 -2.39
C ILE A 75 18.18 6.06 -1.16
N THR A 76 18.38 4.90 -0.50
CA THR A 76 19.25 4.76 0.68
C THR A 76 19.91 3.39 0.74
N PRO A 77 21.04 3.22 1.46
CA PRO A 77 21.48 1.90 1.89
C PRO A 77 20.38 1.18 2.66
N TYR A 78 20.31 -0.15 2.57
CA TYR A 78 19.30 -0.92 3.28
C TYR A 78 19.86 -2.14 4.01
N LYS A 79 19.05 -2.65 4.95
CA LYS A 79 19.24 -3.96 5.59
C LYS A 79 17.88 -4.62 5.81
N ILE A 80 17.82 -5.94 5.70
CA ILE A 80 16.67 -6.71 6.21
C ILE A 80 16.99 -7.10 7.65
N ILE A 81 16.10 -6.76 8.57
CA ILE A 81 16.23 -7.03 10.01
C ILE A 81 15.06 -7.88 10.47
N ARG A 82 15.24 -8.62 11.58
CA ARG A 82 14.14 -9.35 12.21
C ARG A 82 13.22 -8.43 13.01
N PRO A 83 11.93 -8.78 13.21
CA PRO A 83 10.98 -7.90 13.90
C PRO A 83 11.39 -7.54 15.33
N GLU A 84 12.04 -8.44 16.06
CA GLU A 84 12.55 -8.22 17.42
C GLU A 84 13.63 -7.13 17.48
N GLU A 85 14.33 -6.86 16.37
CA GLU A 85 15.37 -5.85 16.29
C GLU A 85 14.79 -4.42 16.16
N LEU A 86 13.51 -4.28 15.77
CA LEU A 86 12.86 -2.98 15.59
C LEU A 86 12.98 -2.07 16.82
N ALA A 87 12.80 -2.64 18.03
CA ALA A 87 12.83 -1.87 19.28
C ALA A 87 14.21 -1.27 19.60
N VAL A 88 15.28 -1.84 19.03
CA VAL A 88 16.66 -1.32 19.16
C VAL A 88 16.82 -0.10 18.25
N TYR A 89 16.41 -0.24 16.98
CA TYR A 89 16.62 0.78 15.96
C TYR A 89 15.63 1.95 16.05
N ASP A 90 14.41 1.75 16.56
CA ASP A 90 13.36 2.79 16.71
C ASP A 90 13.81 3.97 17.62
N LYS A 91 14.93 3.82 18.34
CA LYS A 91 15.54 4.86 19.19
C LYS A 91 16.65 5.66 18.50
N LEU A 92 17.09 5.24 17.31
CA LEU A 92 18.25 5.76 16.61
C LEU A 92 17.84 6.64 15.42
N GLU A 93 18.48 7.81 15.29
CA GLU A 93 18.08 8.86 14.34
C GLU A 93 18.57 8.63 12.90
N ARG A 94 19.34 7.58 12.66
CA ARG A 94 19.97 7.27 11.35
C ARG A 94 19.26 6.19 10.57
N TYR A 95 18.02 5.86 10.94
CA TYR A 95 17.26 4.76 10.33
C TYR A 95 15.87 5.18 9.91
N SER A 96 15.43 4.60 8.81
CA SER A 96 14.05 4.57 8.32
C SER A 96 13.58 3.13 8.27
N PHE A 97 12.28 2.91 8.26
CA PHE A 97 11.70 1.59 8.48
C PHE A 97 10.62 1.31 7.47
N PHE A 98 10.72 0.18 6.79
CA PHE A 98 9.60 -0.48 6.17
C PHE A 98 9.09 -1.58 7.10
N TYR A 99 7.86 -1.42 7.61
CA TYR A 99 7.27 -2.33 8.58
C TYR A 99 5.77 -2.54 8.35
N PHE A 100 5.25 -3.68 8.80
CA PHE A 100 3.82 -3.96 8.76
C PHE A 100 3.11 -3.18 9.85
N ASP A 101 2.04 -2.48 9.50
CA ASP A 101 1.16 -1.81 10.45
C ASP A 101 -0.29 -2.14 10.12
N ALA A 102 -1.16 -1.96 11.11
CA ALA A 102 -2.58 -2.11 10.91
C ALA A 102 -3.37 -1.18 11.83
N TYR A 103 -4.55 -0.81 11.39
CA TYR A 103 -5.49 -0.06 12.20
C TYR A 103 -6.93 -0.37 11.77
N ALA A 104 -7.82 -0.42 12.76
CA ALA A 104 -9.24 -0.41 12.51
C ALA A 104 -9.70 1.05 12.29
N GLU A 105 -10.52 1.27 11.28
CA GLU A 105 -11.24 2.52 11.06
C GLU A 105 -12.73 2.24 11.18
N THR A 106 -13.37 2.84 12.17
CA THR A 106 -14.83 2.76 12.33
C THR A 106 -15.46 4.05 11.82
N ARG A 107 -16.35 3.91 10.83
CA ARG A 107 -17.24 4.98 10.38
C ARG A 107 -18.68 4.51 10.53
N ASP A 108 -19.48 5.27 11.25
CA ASP A 108 -20.84 4.90 11.64
C ASP A 108 -20.87 3.51 12.31
N THR A 109 -21.52 2.52 11.67
CA THR A 109 -21.62 1.12 12.15
C THR A 109 -20.64 0.18 11.44
N ILE A 110 -19.70 0.72 10.67
CA ILE A 110 -18.81 -0.05 9.80
C ILE A 110 -17.37 0.06 10.30
N THR A 111 -16.83 -1.06 10.80
CA THR A 111 -15.41 -1.21 11.11
C THR A 111 -14.67 -1.82 9.91
N ASN A 112 -13.70 -1.08 9.38
CA ASN A 112 -12.78 -1.54 8.33
C ASN A 112 -11.41 -1.84 8.93
N ALA A 113 -10.86 -3.01 8.66
CA ALA A 113 -9.45 -3.30 8.92
C ALA A 113 -8.60 -2.75 7.77
N ASN A 114 -7.58 -1.99 8.13
CA ASN A 114 -6.55 -1.52 7.21
C ASN A 114 -5.24 -2.18 7.61
N VAL A 115 -4.61 -2.89 6.67
CA VAL A 115 -3.29 -3.47 6.85
C VAL A 115 -2.39 -2.86 5.79
N VAL A 116 -1.22 -2.39 6.22
CA VAL A 116 -0.28 -1.67 5.37
C VAL A 116 1.16 -2.10 5.59
N TYR A 117 1.98 -1.97 4.56
CA TYR A 117 3.44 -1.94 4.68
C TYR A 117 3.93 -0.50 4.53
N THR A 118 4.50 0.07 5.59
CA THR A 118 4.69 1.53 5.71
C THR A 118 6.16 1.90 5.77
N LEU A 119 6.55 2.90 4.99
CA LEU A 119 7.84 3.59 5.13
C LEU A 119 7.73 4.73 6.15
N LYS A 120 8.39 4.58 7.28
CA LYS A 120 8.44 5.55 8.38
C LYS A 120 9.85 6.08 8.59
N LEU A 121 9.98 7.38 8.81
CA LEU A 121 11.15 8.03 9.38
C LEU A 121 10.84 8.45 10.82
N ILE A 122 11.79 8.23 11.71
CA ILE A 122 11.74 8.73 13.09
C ILE A 122 12.71 9.89 13.20
N SER A 123 12.26 10.99 13.78
CA SER A 123 13.09 12.18 13.99
C SER A 123 12.96 12.68 15.43
N PRO A 124 13.95 13.44 15.94
CA PRO A 124 13.78 14.21 17.15
C PRO A 124 12.50 15.05 17.09
N SER A 125 11.76 15.10 18.20
CA SER A 125 10.61 15.98 18.36
C SER A 125 11.03 17.23 19.14
N ASP A 126 10.33 18.35 18.92
CA ASP A 126 10.45 19.56 19.74
C ASP A 126 10.05 19.30 21.21
N LYS A 127 9.28 18.23 21.46
CA LYS A 127 8.86 17.82 22.80
C LYS A 127 9.89 16.86 23.42
N PRO A 128 10.47 17.19 24.60
CA PRO A 128 11.41 16.31 25.28
C PRO A 128 10.84 14.90 25.50
N LYS A 129 11.63 13.87 25.20
CA LYS A 129 11.27 12.44 25.30
C LYS A 129 10.18 11.98 24.32
N GLN A 130 9.77 12.80 23.35
CA GLN A 130 8.95 12.37 22.22
C GLN A 130 9.80 12.31 20.95
N ARG A 131 9.33 11.51 19.99
CA ARG A 131 9.92 11.40 18.66
C ARG A 131 8.81 11.68 17.66
N ASP A 132 9.14 12.40 16.60
CA ASP A 132 8.24 12.66 15.51
C ASP A 132 8.31 11.50 14.53
N GLU A 133 7.16 10.99 14.10
CA GLU A 133 7.04 9.98 13.06
C GLU A 133 6.60 10.67 11.77
N SER A 134 7.26 10.35 10.66
CA SER A 134 6.91 10.86 9.34
C SER A 134 6.75 9.71 8.37
N ILE A 135 5.58 9.64 7.75
CA ILE A 135 5.25 8.57 6.82
C ILE A 135 5.56 9.06 5.40
N PHE A 136 6.36 8.28 4.68
CA PHE A 136 6.76 8.58 3.30
C PHE A 136 6.08 7.70 2.27
N ALA A 137 5.62 6.52 2.67
CA ALA A 137 4.89 5.63 1.78
C ALA A 137 4.05 4.61 2.54
N MET A 138 3.00 4.13 1.87
CA MET A 138 2.16 3.04 2.33
C MET A 138 1.83 2.12 1.16
N VAL A 139 1.91 0.81 1.39
CA VAL A 139 1.39 -0.23 0.51
C VAL A 139 0.19 -0.86 1.17
N THR A 140 -0.96 -0.87 0.50
CA THR A 140 -2.19 -1.48 1.01
C THR A 140 -2.14 -3.00 0.85
N LEU A 141 -2.25 -3.76 1.93
CA LEU A 141 -2.19 -5.22 1.90
C LEU A 141 -3.60 -5.83 1.91
N PHE A 142 -3.71 -7.02 1.31
CA PHE A 142 -4.90 -7.87 1.30
C PHE A 142 -4.70 -8.98 2.34
N PRO A 143 -5.14 -8.77 3.60
CA PRO A 143 -5.08 -9.81 4.62
C PRO A 143 -6.04 -10.96 4.30
N ASP A 144 -5.69 -12.16 4.75
CA ASP A 144 -6.66 -13.25 4.85
C ASP A 144 -7.78 -12.92 5.88
N ILE A 145 -8.82 -13.75 5.89
CA ILE A 145 -10.01 -13.50 6.73
C ILE A 145 -9.66 -13.49 8.21
N TYR A 146 -8.73 -14.34 8.66
CA TYR A 146 -8.33 -14.44 10.06
C TYR A 146 -7.52 -13.22 10.51
N THR A 147 -6.58 -12.75 9.68
CA THR A 147 -5.83 -11.52 9.94
C THR A 147 -6.77 -10.31 9.98
N GLU A 148 -7.69 -10.21 9.02
CA GLU A 148 -8.65 -9.12 8.97
C GLU A 148 -9.51 -9.05 10.23
N GLN A 149 -10.06 -10.18 10.65
CA GLN A 149 -10.87 -10.27 11.86
C GLN A 149 -10.05 -9.93 13.12
N THR A 150 -8.83 -10.43 13.21
CA THR A 150 -7.91 -10.13 14.33
C THR A 150 -7.63 -8.63 14.43
N VAL A 151 -7.39 -7.95 13.30
CA VAL A 151 -7.15 -6.50 13.28
C VAL A 151 -8.38 -5.72 13.77
N LYS A 152 -9.60 -6.13 13.39
CA LYS A 152 -10.84 -5.51 13.88
C LYS A 152 -10.98 -5.70 15.39
N GLU A 153 -10.86 -6.94 15.86
CA GLU A 153 -11.02 -7.28 17.27
C GLU A 153 -10.02 -6.56 18.17
N ILE A 154 -8.74 -6.50 17.78
CA ILE A 154 -7.73 -5.77 18.54
C ILE A 154 -7.95 -4.25 18.44
N GLY A 155 -8.33 -3.76 17.25
CA GLY A 155 -8.60 -2.34 17.02
C GLY A 155 -9.79 -1.80 17.82
N ASP A 156 -10.80 -2.63 18.08
CA ASP A 156 -11.98 -2.28 18.88
C ASP A 156 -11.73 -2.34 20.40
N LYS A 157 -10.56 -2.86 20.85
CA LYS A 157 -10.23 -2.90 22.28
C LYS A 157 -10.05 -1.49 22.84
N SER A 158 -10.70 -1.26 23.99
CA SER A 158 -10.37 -0.10 24.84
C SER A 158 -9.05 -0.37 25.57
N GLY A 159 -8.07 0.51 25.40
CA GLY A 159 -6.76 0.35 26.04
C GLY A 159 -5.76 1.42 25.66
N ALA A 160 -4.56 1.34 26.26
CA ALA A 160 -3.47 2.24 25.90
C ALA A 160 -3.04 1.97 24.44
N ARG A 161 -3.02 3.01 23.60
CA ARG A 161 -2.64 2.91 22.17
C ARG A 161 -1.34 2.12 21.93
N ARG A 162 -0.38 2.22 22.85
CA ARG A 162 0.89 1.49 22.77
C ARG A 162 0.74 -0.02 22.95
N SER A 163 -0.14 -0.49 23.85
CA SER A 163 -0.37 -1.92 24.04
C SER A 163 -1.09 -2.52 22.83
N ILE A 164 -2.11 -1.83 22.33
CA ILE A 164 -2.85 -2.19 21.11
C ILE A 164 -1.89 -2.31 19.92
N LYS A 165 -1.03 -1.30 19.70
CA LYS A 165 -0.02 -1.34 18.63
C LYS A 165 0.95 -2.53 18.79
N LYS A 166 1.43 -2.81 20.01
CA LYS A 166 2.30 -3.95 20.27
C LYS A 166 1.62 -5.28 19.95
N GLU A 167 0.36 -5.44 20.35
CA GLU A 167 -0.44 -6.64 20.10
C GLU A 167 -0.70 -6.84 18.60
N LEU A 168 -1.09 -5.78 17.88
CA LEU A 168 -1.25 -5.80 16.43
C LEU A 168 0.04 -6.21 15.73
N LEU A 169 1.16 -5.54 16.03
CA LEU A 169 2.46 -5.88 15.43
C LEU A 169 2.82 -7.34 15.68
N ASN A 170 2.63 -7.84 16.90
CA ASN A 170 2.88 -9.23 17.22
C ASN A 170 2.03 -10.18 16.36
N SER A 171 0.73 -9.90 16.20
CA SER A 171 -0.14 -10.68 15.33
C SER A 171 0.30 -10.64 13.86
N LEU A 172 0.63 -9.45 13.35
CA LEU A 172 1.07 -9.27 11.95
C LEU A 172 2.33 -10.05 11.62
N TYR A 173 3.33 -10.07 12.51
CA TYR A 173 4.59 -10.79 12.22
C TYR A 173 4.48 -12.30 12.38
N ASN A 174 3.66 -12.79 13.32
CA ASN A 174 3.61 -14.22 13.67
C ASN A 174 2.49 -14.99 12.97
N ASN A 175 1.38 -14.33 12.63
CA ASN A 175 0.15 -15.02 12.24
C ASN A 175 -0.43 -14.54 10.92
N ALA A 176 -0.07 -13.34 10.46
CA ALA A 176 -0.74 -12.77 9.31
C ALA A 176 -0.32 -13.42 7.99
N GLN A 177 -1.29 -13.51 7.08
CA GLN A 177 -1.07 -13.88 5.69
C GLN A 177 -1.61 -12.79 4.78
N PHE A 178 -0.82 -12.40 3.78
CA PHE A 178 -1.18 -11.35 2.84
C PHE A 178 -1.21 -11.92 1.41
N ILE A 179 -2.37 -11.84 0.77
CA ILE A 179 -2.64 -12.46 -0.53
C ILE A 179 -1.95 -11.70 -1.68
N ASN A 180 -1.70 -10.40 -1.49
CA ASN A 180 -1.02 -9.54 -2.44
C ASN A 180 0.44 -9.24 -2.01
N TRP A 181 1.12 -10.20 -1.39
CA TRP A 181 2.48 -10.03 -0.88
C TRP A 181 3.42 -11.15 -1.34
N SER A 182 4.48 -10.78 -2.04
CA SER A 182 5.57 -11.65 -2.47
C SER A 182 6.80 -10.83 -2.87
N PRO A 183 7.97 -11.44 -3.09
CA PRO A 183 9.14 -10.70 -3.57
C PRO A 183 8.89 -9.94 -4.89
N GLY A 184 8.22 -10.55 -5.87
CA GLY A 184 7.89 -9.92 -7.14
C GLY A 184 6.90 -8.77 -7.02
N LEU A 185 5.85 -8.92 -6.19
CA LEU A 185 4.93 -7.82 -5.92
C LEU A 185 5.61 -6.69 -5.14
N LEU A 186 6.44 -7.01 -4.16
CA LEU A 186 7.23 -6.05 -3.40
C LEU A 186 8.13 -5.22 -4.31
N ALA A 187 8.79 -5.84 -5.30
CA ALA A 187 9.58 -5.11 -6.29
C ALA A 187 8.73 -4.03 -7.01
N GLY A 188 7.50 -4.36 -7.42
CA GLY A 188 6.58 -3.40 -8.01
C GLY A 188 6.12 -2.29 -7.07
N TYR A 189 5.92 -2.60 -5.80
CA TYR A 189 5.56 -1.58 -4.81
C TYR A 189 6.74 -0.63 -4.54
N LEU A 190 7.92 -1.19 -4.30
CA LEU A 190 9.12 -0.42 -4.01
C LEU A 190 9.58 0.41 -5.20
N LYS A 191 9.45 -0.08 -6.44
CA LYS A 191 9.81 0.70 -7.62
C LYS A 191 9.04 2.01 -7.70
N GLN A 192 7.73 1.95 -7.46
CA GLN A 192 6.87 3.14 -7.48
C GLN A 192 7.22 4.12 -6.37
N ILE A 193 7.46 3.61 -5.16
CA ILE A 193 7.85 4.44 -4.01
C ILE A 193 9.22 5.08 -4.27
N ASN A 194 10.20 4.27 -4.69
CA ASN A 194 11.56 4.72 -4.94
C ASN A 194 11.59 5.81 -6.02
N ASP A 195 10.94 5.57 -7.17
CA ASP A 195 10.89 6.55 -8.26
C ASP A 195 10.18 7.84 -7.83
N GLY A 196 9.02 7.73 -7.17
CA GLY A 196 8.25 8.89 -6.71
C GLY A 196 9.02 9.74 -5.70
N LEU A 197 9.66 9.12 -4.71
CA LEU A 197 10.46 9.83 -3.70
C LEU A 197 11.75 10.42 -4.29
N LEU A 198 12.37 9.78 -5.28
CA LEU A 198 13.52 10.36 -6.00
C LEU A 198 13.11 11.58 -6.83
N ALA A 199 11.95 11.52 -7.48
CA ALA A 199 11.36 12.61 -8.25
C ALA A 199 10.74 13.72 -7.38
N GLN A 200 10.67 13.54 -6.07
CA GLN A 200 9.97 14.44 -5.14
C GLN A 200 8.49 14.62 -5.52
N GLU A 201 7.84 13.53 -5.92
CA GLU A 201 6.42 13.49 -6.26
C GLU A 201 5.61 12.94 -5.08
N SER A 202 4.33 13.30 -5.03
CA SER A 202 3.35 12.67 -4.15
C SER A 202 2.36 11.86 -4.97
N ARG A 203 1.93 10.73 -4.41
CA ARG A 203 0.77 9.98 -4.85
C ARG A 203 -0.14 9.80 -3.65
N GLU A 204 -1.27 10.49 -3.71
CA GLU A 204 -2.28 10.50 -2.66
C GLU A 204 -2.93 9.14 -2.44
N LEU A 205 -3.52 9.02 -1.25
CA LEU A 205 -4.24 7.83 -0.81
C LEU A 205 -5.46 7.52 -1.65
N ASP A 206 -6.00 8.49 -2.39
CA ASP A 206 -7.18 8.32 -3.26
C ASP A 206 -6.85 8.11 -4.75
N TYR A 207 -5.57 7.91 -5.08
CA TYR A 207 -5.08 7.83 -6.45
C TYR A 207 -5.83 6.79 -7.30
N GLN A 208 -6.24 7.21 -8.49
CA GLN A 208 -6.79 6.35 -9.54
C GLN A 208 -6.20 6.79 -10.88
N PHE A 209 -5.88 5.82 -11.73
CA PHE A 209 -5.05 6.10 -12.90
C PHE A 209 -5.20 5.04 -13.98
N TYR A 210 -4.95 5.44 -15.22
CA TYR A 210 -4.71 4.53 -16.32
C TYR A 210 -3.68 5.11 -17.29
N ASN A 211 -2.78 4.26 -17.76
CA ASN A 211 -1.74 4.64 -18.71
C ASN A 211 -2.27 4.57 -20.15
N LYS A 212 -2.40 5.73 -20.81
CA LYS A 212 -2.93 5.83 -22.18
C LYS A 212 -2.09 5.14 -23.26
N VAL A 213 -0.83 4.78 -22.97
CA VAL A 213 0.08 4.15 -23.95
C VAL A 213 0.15 2.64 -23.74
N ARG A 214 0.24 2.19 -22.48
CA ARG A 214 0.47 0.78 -22.14
C ARG A 214 -0.80 -0.01 -21.92
N LEU A 215 -1.84 0.61 -21.36
CA LEU A 215 -3.10 -0.08 -21.09
C LEU A 215 -3.79 -0.60 -22.37
N PRO A 216 -3.82 0.15 -23.50
CA PRO A 216 -4.43 -0.35 -24.73
C PRO A 216 -3.82 -1.64 -25.29
N LYS A 217 -2.58 -1.96 -24.91
CA LYS A 217 -1.89 -3.20 -25.33
C LYS A 217 -2.56 -4.46 -24.78
N LEU A 218 -3.37 -4.35 -23.72
CA LEU A 218 -4.19 -5.46 -23.22
C LEU A 218 -5.19 -5.99 -24.26
N ALA A 219 -5.51 -5.23 -25.31
CA ALA A 219 -6.36 -5.73 -26.39
C ALA A 219 -5.72 -6.88 -27.19
N THR A 220 -4.39 -7.04 -27.13
CA THR A 220 -3.64 -8.04 -27.92
C THR A 220 -2.74 -8.92 -27.06
N GLU A 221 -2.22 -8.38 -25.96
CA GLU A 221 -1.36 -9.08 -24.99
C GLU A 221 -2.19 -9.80 -23.92
N THR A 222 -1.55 -10.75 -23.22
CA THR A 222 -2.19 -11.51 -22.13
C THR A 222 -2.12 -10.73 -20.83
N LEU A 223 -3.27 -10.58 -20.16
CA LEU A 223 -3.32 -10.18 -18.75
C LEU A 223 -3.21 -11.43 -17.88
N TYR A 224 -2.17 -11.49 -17.06
CA TYR A 224 -1.99 -12.54 -16.07
C TYR A 224 -2.76 -12.19 -14.81
N VAL A 225 -3.56 -13.13 -14.33
CA VAL A 225 -4.43 -12.95 -13.16
C VAL A 225 -4.05 -13.98 -12.11
N PRO A 226 -3.80 -13.59 -10.86
CA PRO A 226 -3.46 -14.55 -9.83
C PRO A 226 -4.68 -15.40 -9.44
N GLU A 227 -4.43 -16.67 -9.13
CA GLU A 227 -5.44 -17.69 -8.87
C GLU A 227 -6.42 -17.32 -7.74
N TYR A 228 -5.93 -16.60 -6.72
CA TYR A 228 -6.77 -16.14 -5.61
C TYR A 228 -7.95 -15.28 -6.07
N VAL A 229 -7.85 -14.61 -7.23
CA VAL A 229 -8.98 -13.87 -7.81
C VAL A 229 -10.11 -14.82 -8.21
N ARG A 230 -9.76 -15.96 -8.82
CA ARG A 230 -10.73 -16.99 -9.17
C ARG A 230 -11.30 -17.67 -7.92
N GLU A 231 -10.46 -17.97 -6.93
CA GLU A 231 -10.91 -18.55 -5.66
C GLU A 231 -11.93 -17.65 -4.97
N VAL A 232 -11.64 -16.36 -4.84
CA VAL A 232 -12.57 -15.37 -4.27
C VAL A 232 -13.85 -15.27 -5.10
N PHE A 233 -13.76 -15.25 -6.43
CA PHE A 233 -14.93 -15.24 -7.31
C PHE A 233 -15.81 -16.49 -7.14
N SER A 234 -15.21 -17.67 -7.04
CA SER A 234 -15.92 -18.95 -6.89
C SER A 234 -16.60 -19.12 -5.52
N LEU A 235 -16.13 -18.41 -4.49
CA LEU A 235 -16.73 -18.42 -3.15
C LEU A 235 -17.96 -17.50 -3.03
N GLN A 236 -18.21 -16.64 -4.02
CA GLN A 236 -19.33 -15.72 -3.98
C GLN A 236 -20.66 -16.45 -4.23
N ARG A 237 -21.69 -16.06 -3.48
CA ARG A 237 -23.06 -16.47 -3.80
C ARG A 237 -23.44 -15.91 -5.16
N ILE A 238 -24.00 -16.75 -6.02
CA ILE A 238 -24.52 -16.34 -7.33
C ILE A 238 -25.54 -15.22 -7.11
N LYS A 239 -25.17 -13.99 -7.46
CA LYS A 239 -26.10 -12.86 -7.50
C LYS A 239 -26.89 -12.98 -8.80
N LEU A 240 -28.21 -12.87 -8.71
CA LEU A 240 -29.04 -12.69 -9.90
C LEU A 240 -28.61 -11.38 -10.60
N PRO A 241 -28.50 -11.36 -11.93
CA PRO A 241 -28.09 -10.15 -12.65
C PRO A 241 -29.05 -9.00 -12.32
N THR A 242 -28.50 -7.90 -11.82
CA THR A 242 -29.26 -6.70 -11.43
C THR A 242 -29.48 -5.72 -12.58
N SER A 243 -28.86 -5.96 -13.75
CA SER A 243 -28.91 -5.04 -14.89
C SER A 243 -29.42 -5.71 -16.17
N ASN A 244 -30.38 -5.04 -16.81
CA ASN A 244 -30.91 -5.36 -18.15
C ASN A 244 -30.08 -4.75 -19.29
N THR A 245 -28.96 -4.06 -19.02
CA THR A 245 -28.12 -3.50 -20.09
C THR A 245 -27.07 -4.53 -20.52
N ALA A 246 -27.05 -4.86 -21.81
CA ALA A 246 -26.04 -5.71 -22.43
C ALA A 246 -24.66 -5.02 -22.40
N GLN A 247 -23.97 -5.11 -21.26
CA GLN A 247 -22.59 -4.67 -21.14
C GLN A 247 -21.69 -5.64 -21.88
N GLU A 248 -20.83 -5.12 -22.75
CA GLU A 248 -19.91 -5.95 -23.51
C GLU A 248 -18.89 -6.60 -22.59
N GLN A 249 -18.89 -7.94 -22.59
CA GLN A 249 -18.03 -8.74 -21.72
C GLN A 249 -16.55 -8.61 -22.10
N TYR A 250 -15.68 -8.75 -21.12
CA TYR A 250 -14.24 -8.81 -21.31
C TYR A 250 -13.88 -10.03 -22.16
N ASN A 251 -13.29 -9.79 -23.33
CA ASN A 251 -12.94 -10.82 -24.31
C ASN A 251 -11.48 -10.74 -24.77
N TYR A 252 -10.63 -10.02 -24.04
CA TYR A 252 -9.19 -10.02 -24.27
C TYR A 252 -8.54 -11.24 -23.59
N LYS A 253 -7.28 -11.51 -23.94
CA LYS A 253 -6.55 -12.68 -23.44
C LYS A 253 -6.33 -12.58 -21.93
N LEU A 254 -6.76 -13.61 -21.20
CA LEU A 254 -6.52 -13.79 -19.76
C LEU A 254 -5.78 -15.10 -19.54
N LYS A 255 -4.87 -15.13 -18.56
CA LYS A 255 -4.29 -16.37 -18.05
C LYS A 255 -4.26 -16.34 -16.53
N PHE A 256 -5.01 -17.25 -15.92
CA PHE A 256 -4.93 -17.47 -14.47
C PHE A 256 -3.68 -18.28 -14.13
N LEU A 257 -3.00 -17.90 -13.05
CA LEU A 257 -1.81 -18.59 -12.57
C LEU A 257 -1.79 -18.70 -11.04
N PRO A 258 -1.30 -19.82 -10.49
CA PRO A 258 -0.95 -19.91 -9.08
C PRO A 258 0.01 -18.77 -8.69
N PHE A 259 -0.17 -18.25 -7.48
CA PHE A 259 0.57 -17.08 -7.01
C PHE A 259 2.10 -17.23 -7.11
N LYS A 260 2.63 -18.41 -6.76
CA LYS A 260 4.07 -18.72 -6.86
C LYS A 260 4.61 -18.70 -8.29
N GLU A 261 3.80 -19.12 -9.27
CA GLU A 261 4.18 -19.08 -10.68
C GLU A 261 4.17 -17.64 -11.20
N LEU A 262 3.13 -16.87 -10.84
CA LEU A 262 3.05 -15.46 -11.18
C LEU A 262 4.25 -14.67 -10.61
N ASP A 263 4.59 -14.90 -9.34
CA ASP A 263 5.73 -14.28 -8.68
C ASP A 263 7.04 -14.55 -9.43
N SER A 264 7.27 -15.82 -9.80
CA SER A 264 8.45 -16.23 -10.56
C SER A 264 8.52 -15.55 -11.93
N LEU A 265 7.38 -15.39 -12.62
CA LEU A 265 7.31 -14.66 -13.89
C LEU A 265 7.55 -13.16 -13.75
N ILE A 266 7.09 -12.55 -12.65
CA ILE A 266 7.36 -11.13 -12.36
C ILE A 266 8.87 -10.93 -12.16
N LEU A 267 9.53 -11.82 -11.42
CA LEU A 267 10.95 -11.72 -11.09
C LEU A 267 11.88 -11.99 -12.29
N SER A 268 11.52 -12.91 -13.20
CA SER A 268 12.36 -13.28 -14.33
C SER A 268 12.54 -12.16 -15.37
N LYS A 269 11.53 -11.29 -15.52
CA LYS A 269 11.49 -10.13 -16.44
C LYS A 269 11.80 -10.41 -17.92
N THR A 270 11.86 -11.65 -18.35
CA THR A 270 12.32 -12.02 -19.70
C THR A 270 11.40 -11.51 -20.82
N GLU A 271 10.10 -11.31 -20.55
CA GLU A 271 9.13 -10.85 -21.57
C GLU A 271 8.29 -9.64 -21.16
N GLY A 272 8.44 -9.10 -19.93
CA GLY A 272 7.65 -7.96 -19.45
C GLY A 272 6.14 -8.25 -19.49
N ILE A 273 5.64 -8.96 -18.48
CA ILE A 273 4.24 -9.38 -18.42
C ILE A 273 3.35 -8.31 -17.81
N LYS A 274 2.06 -8.30 -18.19
CA LYS A 274 1.04 -7.49 -17.53
C LYS A 274 0.28 -8.35 -16.54
N TYR A 275 0.26 -7.94 -15.29
CA TYR A 275 -0.37 -8.73 -14.24
C TYR A 275 -1.32 -7.90 -13.38
N LEU A 276 -2.41 -8.54 -12.97
CA LEU A 276 -3.42 -7.96 -12.09
C LEU A 276 -3.06 -8.18 -10.62
N VAL A 277 -3.27 -7.16 -9.81
CA VAL A 277 -3.27 -7.24 -8.35
C VAL A 277 -4.66 -6.82 -7.88
N TYR A 278 -5.34 -7.74 -7.22
CA TYR A 278 -6.61 -7.48 -6.56
C TYR A 278 -6.36 -7.42 -5.05
N THR A 279 -6.77 -6.31 -4.45
CA THR A 279 -6.58 -6.06 -3.02
C THR A 279 -7.94 -5.80 -2.41
N ARG A 280 -8.44 -6.77 -1.67
CA ARG A 280 -9.65 -6.61 -0.86
C ARG A 280 -9.27 -6.03 0.50
N ARG A 281 -10.01 -5.01 0.89
CA ARG A 281 -10.14 -4.51 2.26
C ARG A 281 -11.55 -4.87 2.75
N SER A 282 -11.82 -4.67 4.03
CA SER A 282 -13.07 -5.12 4.67
C SER A 282 -14.36 -4.93 3.87
N LYS A 283 -14.58 -3.75 3.27
CA LYS A 283 -15.75 -3.50 2.42
C LYS A 283 -15.41 -2.93 1.06
N ASP A 284 -14.15 -2.89 0.68
CA ASP A 284 -13.67 -2.09 -0.45
C ASP A 284 -12.66 -2.94 -1.23
N LYS A 285 -12.44 -2.62 -2.51
CA LYS A 285 -11.36 -3.24 -3.27
C LYS A 285 -10.57 -2.23 -4.08
N ILE A 286 -9.35 -2.62 -4.39
CA ILE A 286 -8.47 -1.95 -5.33
C ILE A 286 -8.10 -2.96 -6.41
N ILE A 287 -8.31 -2.57 -7.67
CA ILE A 287 -7.86 -3.34 -8.82
C ILE A 287 -6.73 -2.57 -9.47
N SER A 288 -5.55 -3.19 -9.53
CA SER A 288 -4.36 -2.62 -10.15
C SER A 288 -3.83 -3.53 -11.23
N ILE A 289 -3.23 -2.96 -12.27
CA ILE A 289 -2.47 -3.71 -13.28
C ILE A 289 -1.08 -3.12 -13.36
N TYR A 290 -0.09 -4.00 -13.35
CA TYR A 290 1.32 -3.67 -13.41
C TYR A 290 1.94 -4.20 -14.70
N ASP A 291 3.00 -3.56 -15.16
CA ASP A 291 3.86 -4.03 -16.24
C ASP A 291 5.22 -4.43 -15.64
N SER A 292 5.56 -5.72 -15.63
CA SER A 292 6.79 -6.22 -15.00
C SER A 292 8.07 -5.83 -15.77
N LYS A 293 7.94 -5.24 -16.96
CA LYS A 293 9.09 -4.72 -17.71
C LYS A 293 9.87 -3.68 -16.90
N ASP A 294 9.16 -2.79 -16.22
CA ASP A 294 9.74 -1.72 -15.40
C ASP A 294 9.04 -1.56 -14.05
N ASP A 295 8.24 -2.55 -13.67
CA ASP A 295 7.45 -2.68 -12.44
C ASP A 295 6.51 -1.49 -12.16
N LYS A 296 6.03 -0.82 -13.23
CA LYS A 296 5.13 0.32 -13.12
C LYS A 296 3.67 -0.09 -13.20
N ILE A 297 2.84 0.60 -12.41
CA ILE A 297 1.38 0.52 -12.53
C ILE A 297 0.92 1.16 -13.85
N ILE A 298 0.01 0.48 -14.54
CA ILE A 298 -0.61 0.94 -15.78
C ILE A 298 -2.13 1.13 -15.65
N TYR A 299 -2.73 0.65 -14.58
CA TYR A 299 -4.13 0.85 -14.22
C TYR A 299 -4.30 0.74 -12.71
N GLN A 300 -5.12 1.61 -12.11
CA GLN A 300 -5.58 1.50 -10.74
C GLN A 300 -6.98 2.09 -10.63
N LYS A 301 -7.90 1.31 -10.07
CA LYS A 301 -9.25 1.77 -9.73
C LYS A 301 -9.64 1.28 -8.35
N PHE A 302 -10.30 2.16 -7.61
CA PHE A 302 -10.87 1.85 -6.31
C PHE A 302 -12.37 1.68 -6.43
N TYR A 303 -12.89 0.70 -5.70
CA TYR A 303 -14.32 0.42 -5.64
C TYR A 303 -14.77 0.39 -4.18
N PHE A 304 -15.63 1.35 -3.83
CA PHE A 304 -16.17 1.53 -2.49
C PHE A 304 -17.31 0.54 -2.24
N GLN A 305 -17.41 0.00 -1.02
CA GLN A 305 -18.50 -0.90 -0.59
C GLN A 305 -18.75 -2.13 -1.50
N THR A 306 -17.72 -2.53 -2.24
CA THR A 306 -17.73 -3.62 -3.22
C THR A 306 -16.47 -4.45 -3.04
N PRO A 307 -16.33 -5.17 -1.92
CA PRO A 307 -15.08 -5.82 -1.55
C PRO A 307 -14.72 -6.97 -2.48
N GLU A 308 -15.73 -7.58 -3.10
CA GLU A 308 -15.60 -8.80 -3.89
C GLU A 308 -15.24 -8.51 -5.35
N PHE A 309 -14.32 -9.28 -5.92
CA PHE A 309 -13.97 -9.21 -7.34
C PHE A 309 -15.16 -9.68 -8.20
N GLU A 310 -15.52 -8.93 -9.23
CA GLU A 310 -16.65 -9.23 -10.12
C GLU A 310 -16.18 -9.15 -11.58
N MET A 311 -16.84 -9.86 -12.50
CA MET A 311 -16.50 -9.80 -13.93
C MET A 311 -16.65 -8.39 -14.51
N ASP A 312 -17.49 -7.56 -13.90
CA ASP A 312 -17.63 -6.15 -14.27
C ASP A 312 -16.37 -5.33 -14.01
N ASP A 313 -15.48 -5.76 -13.10
CA ASP A 313 -14.17 -5.12 -12.91
C ASP A 313 -13.30 -5.25 -14.16
N LEU A 314 -13.33 -6.44 -14.80
CA LEU A 314 -12.65 -6.66 -16.08
C LEU A 314 -13.32 -5.85 -17.20
N ASN A 315 -14.65 -5.84 -17.24
CA ASN A 315 -15.40 -5.06 -18.23
C ASN A 315 -15.06 -3.56 -18.14
N ASP A 316 -14.87 -3.02 -16.94
CA ASP A 316 -14.42 -1.64 -16.73
C ASP A 316 -13.03 -1.38 -17.32
N ILE A 317 -12.08 -2.30 -17.15
CA ILE A 317 -10.76 -2.21 -17.79
C ILE A 317 -10.92 -2.16 -19.31
N LYS A 318 -11.78 -3.01 -19.88
CA LYS A 318 -12.06 -3.02 -21.33
C LYS A 318 -12.69 -1.71 -21.81
N LYS A 319 -13.64 -1.14 -21.06
CA LYS A 319 -14.24 0.17 -21.38
C LYS A 319 -13.16 1.25 -21.46
N VAL A 320 -12.23 1.27 -20.51
CA VAL A 320 -11.10 2.23 -20.52
C VAL A 320 -10.17 1.98 -21.70
N VAL A 321 -9.83 0.73 -22.00
CA VAL A 321 -9.02 0.39 -23.19
C VAL A 321 -9.68 0.91 -24.47
N LYS A 322 -11.01 0.78 -24.60
CA LYS A 322 -11.76 1.28 -25.75
C LYS A 322 -11.84 2.80 -25.81
N SER A 323 -11.94 3.49 -24.68
CA SER A 323 -12.05 4.96 -24.67
C SER A 323 -10.74 5.69 -24.98
N ILE A 324 -9.60 4.98 -24.94
CA ILE A 324 -8.28 5.52 -25.32
C ILE A 324 -8.03 5.40 -26.83
N LYS A 325 -8.61 4.39 -27.47
CA LYS A 325 -8.55 4.21 -28.92
C LYS A 325 -9.46 5.22 -29.62
#